data_AF-A0AAW2MHF3-F1
#
_entry.id   AF-A0AAW2MHF3-F1
#
_cell.length_a   1.000
_cell.length_b   1.000
_cell.length_c   1.000
_cell.angle_alpha   90.00
_cell.angle_beta   90.00
_cell.angle_gamma   90.00
#
_symmetry.space_group_name_H-M   'P 1'
#
loop_
_entity.id
_entity.type
_entity.pdbx_description
1 polymer ?
#
loop_
_entity_poly.entity_id
_entity_poly.type
_entity_poly.pdbx_seq_one_letter_code
_entity_poly.pdbx_strand_id
1 'polypeptide(L)'
;MPRRVKEEERIEMVIRGLLRQPENKRCINCNSSGPQYVCTTFWTFVCTSCSGVHREFTHRVKSVSMAKFNEEEITALQAGGNGVRIHSQDDVHHVLFE
;
A
#
# COMPACT_ATOMS: atom_id res chain seq x y z
N MET A 1 20.78 16.33 14.42
CA MET A 1 19.54 15.59 14.10
C MET A 1 19.79 14.10 14.33
N PRO A 2 18.96 13.40 15.12
CA PRO A 2 19.14 11.97 15.40
C PRO A 2 19.00 11.15 14.11
N ARG A 3 19.78 10.07 13.97
CA ARG A 3 19.80 9.19 12.79
C ARG A 3 18.43 8.64 12.40
N ARG A 4 17.59 8.28 13.39
CA ARG A 4 16.24 7.72 13.18
C ARG A 4 15.28 8.70 12.48
N VAL A 5 15.37 9.99 12.80
CA VAL A 5 14.50 11.01 12.19
C VAL A 5 14.80 11.14 10.69
N LYS A 6 16.09 11.09 10.31
CA LYS A 6 16.50 11.15 8.88
C LYS A 6 16.01 9.94 8.08
N GLU A 7 15.86 8.78 8.72
CA GLU A 7 15.36 7.56 8.08
C GLU A 7 13.85 7.63 7.86
N GLU A 8 13.10 8.03 8.89
CA GLU A 8 11.65 8.24 8.80
C GLU A 8 11.28 9.26 7.71
N GLU A 9 12.02 10.37 7.61
CA GLU A 9 11.82 11.39 6.55
C GLU A 9 12.06 10.83 5.14
N ARG A 10 13.08 9.98 4.95
CA ARG A 10 13.37 9.34 3.65
C ARG A 10 12.25 8.38 3.26
N ILE A 11 11.83 7.56 4.20
CA ILE A 11 10.75 6.59 4.04
C ILE A 11 9.45 7.30 3.62
N GLU A 12 9.10 8.38 4.32
CA GLU A 12 7.92 9.20 3.99
C GLU A 12 8.02 9.81 2.59
N MET A 13 9.20 10.31 2.19
CA MET A 13 9.44 10.85 0.86
C MET A 13 9.22 9.80 -0.23
N VAL A 14 9.66 8.56 -0.02
CA VAL A 14 9.48 7.46 -0.98
C VAL A 14 8.01 7.10 -1.13
N ILE A 15 7.27 6.91 -0.03
CA ILE A 15 5.83 6.57 -0.10
C ILE A 15 5.05 7.66 -0.84
N ARG A 16 5.33 8.94 -0.53
CA ARG A 16 4.73 10.06 -1.25
C ARG A 16 5.08 10.05 -2.74
N GLY A 17 6.28 9.60 -3.08
CA GLY A 17 6.72 9.37 -4.46
C GLY A 17 5.88 8.31 -5.16
N LEU A 18 5.67 7.17 -4.51
CA LEU A 18 4.87 6.07 -5.04
C LEU A 18 3.41 6.49 -5.27
N LEU A 19 2.79 7.24 -4.35
CA LEU A 19 1.41 7.75 -4.51
C LEU A 19 1.23 8.71 -5.69
N ARG A 20 2.32 9.28 -6.23
CA ARG A 20 2.25 10.13 -7.45
C ARG A 20 2.23 9.32 -8.74
N GLN A 21 2.58 8.03 -8.70
CA GLN A 21 2.52 7.16 -9.87
C GLN A 21 1.06 6.96 -10.29
N PRO A 22 0.73 7.04 -11.61
CA PRO A 22 -0.65 6.95 -12.10
C PRO A 22 -1.43 5.74 -11.57
N GLU A 23 -0.78 4.59 -11.46
CA GLU A 23 -1.34 3.31 -11.04
C GLU A 23 -1.70 3.33 -9.54
N ASN A 24 -0.92 4.04 -8.71
CA ASN A 24 -1.12 4.14 -7.27
C ASN A 24 -2.08 5.27 -6.88
N LYS A 25 -2.58 6.08 -7.84
CA LYS A 25 -3.56 7.14 -7.55
C LYS A 25 -4.96 6.61 -7.27
N ARG A 26 -5.21 5.35 -7.59
CA ARG A 26 -6.51 4.70 -7.43
C ARG A 26 -6.35 3.43 -6.60
N CYS A 27 -7.36 3.15 -5.78
CA CYS A 27 -7.46 1.89 -5.05
C CYS A 27 -7.42 0.72 -6.04
N ILE A 28 -6.54 -0.26 -5.81
CA ILE A 28 -6.44 -1.44 -6.67
C ILE A 28 -7.75 -2.23 -6.70
N ASN A 29 -8.55 -2.15 -5.63
CA ASN A 29 -9.76 -2.94 -5.53
C ASN A 29 -10.97 -2.22 -6.15
N CYS A 30 -11.35 -1.05 -5.64
CA CYS A 30 -12.58 -0.37 -6.05
C CYS A 30 -12.37 0.84 -6.96
N ASN A 31 -11.13 1.10 -7.39
CA ASN A 31 -10.76 2.20 -8.28
C ASN A 31 -11.04 3.63 -7.76
N SER A 32 -11.41 3.77 -6.47
CA SER A 32 -11.59 5.07 -5.83
C SER A 32 -10.28 5.84 -5.77
N SER A 33 -10.36 7.16 -5.91
CA SER A 33 -9.17 8.02 -5.93
C SER A 33 -8.58 8.21 -4.53
N GLY A 34 -7.25 8.35 -4.48
CA GLY A 34 -6.54 8.74 -3.26
C GLY A 34 -6.50 7.63 -2.21
N PRO A 35 -5.89 6.47 -2.49
CA PRO A 35 -5.70 5.44 -1.49
C PRO A 35 -4.88 5.96 -0.30
N GLN A 36 -5.32 5.65 0.91
CA GLN A 36 -4.74 6.14 2.17
C GLN A 36 -4.02 5.04 2.95
N TYR A 37 -4.09 3.81 2.46
CA TYR A 37 -3.57 2.63 3.12
C TYR A 37 -2.73 1.80 2.15
N VAL A 38 -1.78 1.06 2.71
CA VAL A 38 -1.00 0.03 2.02
C VAL A 38 -1.40 -1.31 2.60
N CYS A 39 -1.84 -2.24 1.76
CA CYS A 39 -1.91 -3.65 2.14
C CYS A 39 -0.49 -4.24 2.04
N THR A 40 0.15 -4.48 3.19
CA THR A 40 1.53 -4.99 3.24
C THR A 40 1.60 -6.50 2.99
N THR A 41 0.47 -7.19 2.87
CA THR A 41 0.44 -8.58 2.40
C THR A 41 0.72 -8.64 0.89
N PHE A 42 0.14 -7.72 0.13
CA PHE A 42 0.22 -7.71 -1.35
C PHE A 42 1.05 -6.55 -1.92
N TRP A 43 1.52 -5.65 -1.06
CA TRP A 43 2.25 -4.43 -1.43
C TRP A 43 1.46 -3.52 -2.38
N THR A 44 0.16 -3.37 -2.11
CA THR A 44 -0.78 -2.56 -2.92
C THR A 44 -1.34 -1.39 -2.12
N PHE A 45 -1.72 -0.32 -2.82
CA PHE A 45 -2.40 0.84 -2.27
C PHE A 45 -3.93 0.67 -2.34
N VAL A 46 -4.58 0.83 -1.20
CA VAL A 46 -6.03 0.63 -1.01
C VAL A 46 -6.68 1.83 -0.32
N CYS A 47 -7.97 2.04 -0.59
CA CYS A 47 -8.75 3.07 0.09
C CYS A 47 -9.15 2.63 1.52
N THR A 48 -9.77 3.53 2.27
CA THR A 48 -10.22 3.27 3.64
C THR A 48 -11.25 2.14 3.73
N SER A 49 -12.18 2.05 2.78
CA SER A 49 -13.19 0.99 2.78
C SER A 49 -12.57 -0.38 2.50
N CYS A 50 -11.75 -0.48 1.46
CA CYS A 50 -11.08 -1.74 1.11
C CYS A 50 -10.04 -2.15 2.17
N SER A 51 -9.41 -1.20 2.87
CA SER A 51 -8.53 -1.53 4.00
C SER A 51 -9.29 -2.21 5.14
N GLY A 52 -10.57 -1.89 5.35
CA GLY A 52 -11.46 -2.60 6.27
C GLY A 52 -11.68 -4.05 5.84
N VAL A 53 -12.09 -4.25 4.59
CA VAL A 53 -12.30 -5.59 4.00
C VAL A 53 -11.02 -6.43 4.10
N HIS A 54 -9.87 -5.88 3.74
CA HIS A 54 -8.59 -6.57 3.86
C HIS A 54 -8.31 -7.07 5.29
N ARG A 55 -8.73 -6.34 6.34
CA ARG A 55 -8.57 -6.77 7.74
C ARG A 55 -9.48 -7.95 8.09
N GLU A 56 -10.68 -8.03 7.51
CA GLU A 56 -11.59 -9.17 7.69
C GLU A 56 -10.98 -10.47 7.14
N PHE A 57 -10.19 -10.37 6.07
CA PHE A 57 -9.39 -11.46 5.52
C PHE A 57 -8.03 -11.66 6.22
N THR A 58 -7.81 -11.06 7.39
CA THR A 58 -6.53 -11.12 8.15
C THR A 58 -5.31 -10.56 7.41
N HIS A 59 -5.51 -9.81 6.32
CA HIS A 59 -4.42 -9.14 5.62
C HIS A 59 -3.86 -8.00 6.47
N ARG A 60 -2.56 -7.76 6.34
CA ARG A 60 -1.86 -6.70 7.06
C ARG A 60 -2.02 -5.39 6.30
N VAL A 61 -2.44 -4.34 7.01
CA VAL A 61 -2.71 -3.03 6.41
C VAL A 61 -2.11 -1.91 7.25
N LYS A 62 -1.42 -0.97 6.60
CA LYS A 62 -0.78 0.20 7.23
C LYS A 62 -1.32 1.49 6.67
N SER A 63 -1.57 2.48 7.53
CA SER A 63 -1.92 3.84 7.12
C SER A 63 -0.69 4.54 6.52
N VAL A 64 -0.85 5.17 5.37
CA VAL A 64 0.24 5.93 4.73
C VAL A 64 0.69 7.11 5.60
N SER A 65 -0.25 7.80 6.26
CA SER A 65 0.06 9.01 7.04
C SER A 65 0.43 8.75 8.50
N MET A 66 -0.05 7.64 9.08
CA MET A 66 0.07 7.38 10.53
C MET A 66 0.99 6.23 10.89
N ALA A 67 1.27 5.31 9.97
CA ALA A 67 2.09 4.14 10.28
C ALA A 67 3.58 4.41 10.06
N LYS A 68 4.41 3.78 10.88
CA LYS A 68 5.85 3.68 10.63
C LYS A 68 6.12 2.52 9.68
N PHE A 69 6.85 2.81 8.61
CA PHE A 69 7.38 1.81 7.70
C PHE A 69 8.88 1.64 7.98
N ASN A 70 9.39 0.44 7.72
CA ASN A 70 10.83 0.17 7.76
C ASN A 70 11.41 0.09 6.33
N GLU A 71 12.73 0.00 6.20
CA GLU A 71 13.41 -0.04 4.90
C GLU A 71 12.99 -1.26 4.04
N GLU A 72 12.76 -2.42 4.64
CA GLU A 72 12.33 -3.64 3.94
C GLU A 72 10.94 -3.47 3.33
N GLU A 73 9.99 -2.91 4.10
CA GLU A 73 8.63 -2.65 3.66
C GLU A 73 8.58 -1.62 2.53
N ILE A 74 9.43 -0.59 2.60
CA ILE A 74 9.56 0.38 1.51
C ILE A 74 10.12 -0.26 0.25
N THR A 75 11.16 -1.07 0.38
CA THR A 75 11.76 -1.78 -0.75
C THR A 75 10.75 -2.71 -1.42
N ALA A 76 9.99 -3.46 -0.62
CA ALA A 76 8.93 -4.32 -1.12
C ALA A 76 7.79 -3.53 -1.79
N LEU A 77 7.39 -2.39 -1.21
CA LEU A 77 6.36 -1.53 -1.79
C LEU A 77 6.80 -0.87 -3.11
N GLN A 78 8.10 -0.52 -3.25
CA GLN A 78 8.67 -0.03 -4.50
C GLN A 78 8.73 -1.10 -5.59
N ALA A 79 8.99 -2.35 -5.22
CA ALA A 79 8.98 -3.49 -6.13
C ALA A 79 7.55 -3.96 -6.48
N GLY A 80 6.58 -3.67 -5.62
CA GLY A 80 5.15 -3.88 -5.83
C GLY A 80 4.47 -2.62 -6.35
N GLY A 81 3.42 -2.18 -5.65
CA GLY A 81 2.53 -1.12 -6.11
C GLY A 81 1.44 -1.63 -7.06
N ASN A 82 0.49 -0.76 -7.36
CA ASN A 82 -0.74 -1.13 -8.07
C ASN A 82 -0.53 -1.38 -9.57
N GLY A 83 0.62 -0.99 -10.12
CA GLY A 83 0.99 -1.26 -11.51
C GLY A 83 1.63 -2.63 -11.72
N VAL A 84 2.01 -3.31 -10.64
CA VAL A 84 2.65 -4.63 -10.73
C VAL A 84 1.57 -5.70 -10.73
N ARG A 85 1.60 -6.56 -11.76
CA ARG A 85 0.70 -7.71 -11.85
C ARG A 85 1.07 -8.68 -10.72
N ILE A 86 0.22 -8.76 -9.71
CA ILE A 86 0.39 -9.72 -8.61
C ILE A 86 0.27 -11.13 -9.22
N HIS A 87 1.33 -11.92 -9.13
CA HIS A 87 1.43 -13.25 -9.75
C HIS A 87 0.67 -14.35 -8.96
N SER A 88 0.09 -14.05 -7.79
CA SER A 88 -0.85 -14.97 -7.14
C SER A 88 -2.21 -14.83 -7.81
N GLN A 89 -2.54 -15.79 -8.64
CA GLN A 89 -3.75 -15.83 -9.46
C GLN A 89 -5.03 -16.05 -8.62
N ASP A 90 -4.92 -16.04 -7.29
CA ASP A 90 -6.00 -16.37 -6.34
C ASP A 90 -6.51 -15.18 -5.50
N ASP A 91 -5.78 -14.05 -5.38
CA ASP A 91 -6.08 -13.07 -4.30
C ASP A 91 -6.84 -11.79 -4.73
N VAL A 92 -6.82 -11.42 -6.01
CA VAL A 92 -7.51 -10.20 -6.49
C VAL A 92 -8.96 -10.45 -6.90
N HIS A 93 -9.28 -11.68 -7.29
CA HIS A 93 -10.63 -12.06 -7.74
C HIS A 93 -11.62 -12.30 -6.59
N HIS A 94 -11.14 -12.58 -5.37
CA HIS A 94 -12.03 -12.96 -4.25
C HIS A 94 -12.55 -11.80 -3.39
N VAL A 95 -12.08 -10.56 -3.61
CA VAL A 95 -12.46 -9.40 -2.78
C VAL A 95 -13.43 -8.44 -3.49
N LEU A 96 -13.86 -8.74 -4.72
CA LEU A 96 -14.62 -7.80 -5.56
C LEU A 96 -15.76 -8.38 -6.41
N PHE A 97 -16.06 -9.67 -6.30
CA PHE A 97 -17.18 -10.26 -7.01
C PHE A 97 -17.94 -11.27 -6.15
N GLU A 98 -18.48 -10.77 -5.04
CA GLU A 98 -19.91 -10.91 -4.67
C GLU A 98 -20.40 -9.56 -4.12
#